data_AF-A0AA87ZMC9-F1
#
_entry.id   AF-A0AA87ZMC9-F1
#
_cell.length_a   1.000
_cell.length_b   1.000
_cell.length_c   1.000
_cell.angle_alpha   90.00
_cell.angle_beta   90.00
_cell.angle_gamma   90.00
#
_symmetry.space_group_name_H-M   'P 1'
#
loop_
_entity.id
_entity.type
_entity.pdbx_description
1 polymer ?
#
loop_
_entity_poly.entity_id
_entity_poly.type
_entity_poly.pdbx_seq_one_letter_code
_entity_poly.pdbx_strand_id
1 'polypeptide(L)' 'ESRIKENFDVFGWAIPEDLFAKFDENEQARLLRGTSFVHDTYGPYQTLEDLWDGEI' A
#
# COMPACT_ATOMS: atom_id res chain seq x y z
N GLU A 1 9.69 20.99 10.76
CA GLU A 1 8.47 21.36 9.99
C GLU A 1 8.63 21.29 8.47
N SER A 2 9.84 21.31 7.90
CA SER A 2 10.05 21.31 6.44
C SER A 2 9.26 20.20 5.73
N ARG A 3 9.38 18.95 6.19
CA ARG A 3 8.61 17.80 5.65
C ARG A 3 7.10 18.02 5.64
N ILE A 4 6.54 18.68 6.66
CA ILE A 4 5.10 18.93 6.75
C ILE A 4 4.69 19.97 5.70
N LYS A 5 5.51 21.01 5.52
CA LYS A 5 5.26 22.07 4.53
C LYS A 5 5.42 21.54 3.10
N GLU A 6 6.48 20.77 2.85
CA GLU A 6 6.76 20.16 1.54
C GLU A 6 5.67 19.15 1.12
N ASN A 7 5.18 18.32 2.06
CA ASN A 7 4.08 17.40 1.77
C ASN A 7 2.76 18.11 1.40
N PHE A 8 2.58 19.37 1.79
CA PHE A 8 1.40 20.16 1.44
C PHE A 8 1.55 20.89 0.10
N ASP A 9 2.78 21.09 -0.38
CA ASP A 9 3.11 21.81 -1.62
C ASP A 9 2.99 20.92 -2.87
N VAL A 10 1.85 20.25 -3.00
CA VAL A 10 1.53 19.32 -4.11
C VAL A 10 0.46 19.88 -5.06
N PHE A 11 0.15 21.18 -4.93
CA PHE A 11 -0.82 21.88 -5.77
C PHE A 11 -0.10 22.80 -6.77
N GLY A 12 -0.72 23.04 -7.94
CA GLY A 12 -0.15 23.93 -8.97
C GLY A 12 0.83 23.25 -9.93
N TRP A 13 1.11 21.97 -9.74
CA TRP A 13 1.82 21.12 -10.69
C TRP A 13 1.15 19.74 -10.77
N ALA A 14 1.45 19.00 -11.83
CA ALA A 14 0.99 17.63 -12.02
C ALA A 14 2.09 16.81 -12.66
N ILE A 15 2.04 15.49 -12.46
CA ILE A 15 2.92 14.56 -13.15
C ILE A 15 2.41 14.41 -14.61
N PRO A 16 3.27 14.56 -15.63
CA PRO A 16 2.92 14.28 -17.02
C PRO A 16 2.43 12.85 -17.22
N GLU A 17 1.48 12.64 -18.15
CA GLU A 17 0.82 11.34 -18.38
C GLU A 17 1.81 10.21 -18.74
N ASP A 18 2.82 10.51 -19.53
CA ASP A 18 3.87 9.56 -19.93
C ASP A 18 4.77 9.13 -18.78
N LEU A 19 4.97 10.00 -17.78
CA LEU A 19 5.69 9.68 -16.56
C LEU A 19 4.78 8.98 -15.55
N PHE A 20 3.50 9.36 -15.51
CA PHE A 20 2.52 8.75 -14.63
C PHE A 20 2.26 7.28 -15.02
N ALA A 21 2.20 6.97 -16.31
CA ALA A 21 2.01 5.60 -16.80
C ALA A 21 3.10 4.62 -16.33
N LYS A 22 4.33 5.10 -16.05
CA LYS A 22 5.44 4.27 -15.57
C LYS A 22 5.24 3.75 -14.14
N PHE A 23 4.31 4.32 -13.37
CA PHE A 23 4.04 3.81 -12.01
C PHE A 23 3.45 2.41 -12.00
N ASP A 24 2.75 2.00 -13.06
CA ASP A 24 2.17 0.66 -13.22
C ASP A 24 3.24 -0.43 -13.36
N GLU A 25 4.47 -0.08 -13.72
CA GLU A 25 5.59 -1.02 -13.86
C GLU A 25 6.17 -1.46 -12.50
N ASN A 26 5.81 -0.77 -11.40
CA ASN A 26 6.34 -1.08 -10.08
C ASN A 26 5.72 -2.37 -9.51
N GLU A 27 6.57 -3.23 -8.95
CA GLU A 27 6.12 -4.41 -8.21
C GLU A 27 5.24 -4.01 -7.02
N GLN A 28 4.04 -4.59 -6.96
CA GLN A 28 3.08 -4.35 -5.89
C GLN A 28 3.30 -5.35 -4.77
N ALA A 29 3.44 -4.85 -3.54
CA ALA A 29 3.51 -5.69 -2.35
C ALA A 29 2.94 -4.95 -1.13
N ARG A 30 2.14 -5.64 -0.33
CA ARG A 30 1.62 -5.10 0.94
C ARG A 30 2.68 -5.17 2.04
N LEU A 31 3.10 -4.00 2.55
CA LEU A 31 4.08 -3.91 3.64
C LEU A 31 3.46 -4.26 5.00
N LEU A 32 2.32 -3.64 5.33
CA LEU A 32 1.58 -3.94 6.57
C LEU A 32 0.63 -5.11 6.33
N ARG A 33 1.14 -6.33 6.51
CA ARG A 33 0.40 -7.57 6.24
C ARG A 33 -0.64 -7.93 7.30
N GLY A 34 -0.54 -7.38 8.52
CA GLY A 34 -1.50 -7.69 9.60
C GLY A 34 -1.31 -9.06 10.23
N THR A 35 -0.08 -9.60 10.23
CA THR A 35 0.25 -10.95 10.75
C THR A 35 -0.20 -11.19 12.20
N SER A 36 -0.33 -10.14 13.01
CA SER A 36 -0.86 -10.23 14.37
C SER A 36 -2.31 -10.71 14.46
N PHE A 37 -3.06 -10.67 13.36
CA PHE A 37 -4.46 -11.13 13.28
C PHE A 37 -4.60 -12.53 12.65
N VAL A 38 -3.50 -13.13 12.17
CA VAL A 38 -3.49 -14.45 11.53
C VAL A 38 -2.95 -15.47 12.52
N HIS A 39 -3.67 -16.59 12.65
CA HIS A 39 -3.20 -17.71 13.46
C HIS A 39 -3.72 -19.03 12.89
N ASP A 40 -2.80 -19.90 12.52
CA ASP A 40 -3.06 -21.15 11.79
C ASP A 40 -4.13 -22.05 12.43
N THR A 41 -4.14 -22.15 13.78
CA THR A 41 -5.03 -23.09 14.50
C THR A 41 -6.26 -22.46 15.17
N TYR A 42 -6.14 -21.28 15.78
CA TYR A 42 -7.15 -20.75 16.70
C TYR A 42 -7.64 -19.34 16.33
N GLY A 43 -7.14 -18.75 15.24
CA GLY A 43 -7.53 -17.43 14.77
C GLY A 43 -8.76 -17.47 13.86
N PRO A 44 -9.50 -16.35 13.74
CA PRO A 44 -10.57 -16.22 12.74
C PRO A 44 -10.03 -16.22 11.29
N TYR A 45 -8.77 -15.86 11.10
CA TYR A 45 -8.06 -15.92 9.82
C TYR A 45 -6.90 -16.90 9.96
N GLN A 46 -6.89 -17.93 9.11
CA GLN A 46 -5.84 -18.96 9.11
C GLN A 46 -4.65 -18.55 8.25
N THR A 47 -4.91 -17.78 7.19
CA THR A 47 -3.89 -17.27 6.28
C THR A 47 -4.00 -15.76 6.10
N LEU A 48 -2.98 -15.16 5.47
CA LEU A 48 -3.02 -13.75 5.11
C LEU A 48 -4.01 -13.50 3.96
N GLU A 49 -4.17 -14.48 3.08
CA GLU A 49 -5.14 -14.50 2.00
C GLU A 49 -6.56 -14.44 2.54
N ASP A 50 -6.88 -15.20 3.60
CA ASP A 50 -8.18 -15.13 4.29
C ASP A 50 -8.41 -13.77 4.93
N LEU A 51 -7.37 -13.14 5.48
CA LEU A 51 -7.46 -11.82 6.12
C LEU A 51 -7.76 -10.70 5.12
N TRP A 52 -7.26 -10.82 3.90
CA TRP A 52 -7.36 -9.80 2.85
C TRP A 52 -8.29 -10.18 1.70
N ASP A 53 -9.07 -11.25 1.83
CA ASP A 53 -9.94 -11.78 0.77
C ASP A 53 -9.20 -11.98 -0.58
N GLY A 54 -7.92 -12.35 -0.53
CA GLY A 54 -7.03 -12.49 -1.69
C GLY A 54 -6.39 -11.20 -2.21
N GLU A 55 -6.64 -10.03 -1.60
CA GLU A 55 -6.03 -8.74 -1.96
C GLU A 55 -4.66 -8.51 -1.29
N ILE A 56 -3.71 -9.43 -1.47
CA ILE A 56 -2.37 -9.36 -0.86
C ILE A 56 -1.23 -9.76 -1.79
#